data_AF-A0A060BN87-F1
#
_entry.id   AF-A0A060BN87-F1
#
_cell.length_a   1.000
_cell.length_b   1.000
_cell.length_c   1.000
_cell.angle_alpha   90.00
_cell.angle_beta   90.00
_cell.angle_gamma   90.00
#
_symmetry.space_group_name_H-M   'P 1'
#
loop_
_entity.id
_entity.type
_entity.pdbx_description
1 polymer ?
#
loop_
_entity_poly.entity_id
_entity_poly.type
_entity_poly.pdbx_seq_one_letter_code
_entity_poly.pdbx_strand_id
1 'polypeptide(L)'
;VKHFALNSQEYKRFSNDANADERTMREIYLAAFERVVMHAHPQMLMCAYNKINGSYCSDNAWLLRQVLREEWGFKGVVVTDWGAMHDRVAAYKATCDLAMPGGSHHQQRRALEAIKAGLLSSEELVASAKRLARLAIR
;
A
#
# COMPACT_ATOMS: atom_id res chain seq x y z
N VAL A 1 5.03 -2.44 -10.87
CA VAL A 1 5.59 -3.70 -10.30
C VAL A 1 4.57 -4.30 -9.34
N LYS A 2 4.45 -5.64 -9.26
CA LYS A 2 3.48 -6.35 -8.41
C LYS A 2 3.97 -7.76 -8.05
N HIS A 3 3.48 -8.44 -7.02
CA HIS A 3 2.57 -7.96 -5.96
C HIS A 3 3.42 -7.66 -4.71
N PHE A 4 3.31 -6.45 -4.15
CA PHE A 4 4.17 -5.97 -3.07
C PHE A 4 3.53 -6.18 -1.69
N ALA A 5 3.96 -7.13 -0.86
CA ALA A 5 5.05 -8.08 -1.04
C ALA A 5 4.71 -9.44 -0.39
N LEU A 6 5.63 -10.40 -0.46
CA LEU A 6 5.52 -11.73 0.18
C LEU A 6 4.29 -12.55 -0.26
N ASN A 7 3.71 -12.25 -1.43
CA ASN A 7 2.62 -13.03 -2.01
C ASN A 7 3.16 -14.26 -2.77
N SER A 8 3.66 -15.25 -2.03
CA SER A 8 4.34 -16.43 -2.59
C SER A 8 3.48 -17.70 -2.65
N GLN A 9 2.20 -17.63 -2.27
CA GLN A 9 1.26 -18.74 -2.38
C GLN A 9 -0.15 -18.26 -2.72
N GLU A 10 -0.89 -19.07 -3.48
CA GLU A 10 -2.27 -18.76 -3.86
C GLU A 10 -3.30 -19.18 -2.80
N TYR A 11 -3.02 -20.28 -2.10
CA TYR A 11 -3.92 -20.79 -1.08
C TYR A 11 -4.12 -19.73 0.02
N LYS A 12 -5.38 -19.28 0.17
CA LYS A 12 -5.78 -18.23 1.12
C LYS A 12 -5.02 -16.91 0.97
N ARG A 13 -4.57 -16.53 -0.24
CA ARG A 13 -3.84 -15.27 -0.46
C ARG A 13 -4.55 -14.01 0.06
N PHE A 14 -5.89 -14.04 0.17
CA PHE A 14 -6.71 -12.95 0.72
C PHE A 14 -6.70 -12.84 2.25
N SER A 15 -6.19 -13.82 2.98
CA SER A 15 -6.33 -13.89 4.44
C SER A 15 -5.16 -14.53 5.18
N ASN A 16 -4.20 -15.12 4.47
CA ASN A 16 -2.99 -15.65 5.08
C ASN A 16 -2.09 -14.54 5.62
N ASP A 17 -1.20 -14.94 6.52
CA ASP A 17 -0.21 -14.07 7.14
C ASP A 17 1.19 -14.64 6.89
N ALA A 18 1.95 -13.91 6.08
CA ALA A 18 3.34 -14.25 5.79
C ALA A 18 4.21 -13.72 6.94
N ASN A 19 4.65 -14.63 7.81
CA ASN A 19 5.50 -14.31 8.94
C ASN A 19 6.97 -14.50 8.57
N ALA A 20 7.73 -13.43 8.59
CA ALA A 20 9.16 -13.43 8.29
C ALA A 20 9.87 -12.33 9.08
N ASP A 21 11.12 -12.58 9.48
CA ASP A 21 11.97 -11.56 10.08
C ASP A 21 12.38 -10.51 9.03
N GLU A 22 12.73 -9.32 9.51
CA GLU A 22 13.05 -8.18 8.63
C GLU A 22 14.24 -8.45 7.71
N ARG A 23 15.25 -9.20 8.17
CA ARG A 23 16.41 -9.54 7.34
C ARG A 23 15.99 -10.40 6.16
N THR A 24 15.21 -11.46 6.41
CA THR A 24 14.64 -12.30 5.35
C THR A 24 13.77 -11.50 4.39
N MET A 25 12.92 -10.59 4.91
CA MET A 25 12.11 -9.71 4.07
C MET A 25 12.98 -8.84 3.15
N ARG A 26 13.98 -8.16 3.71
CA ARG A 26 14.85 -7.24 2.97
C ARG A 26 15.72 -7.95 1.94
N GLU A 27 16.41 -9.02 2.35
CA GLU A 27 17.40 -9.69 1.50
C GLU A 27 16.77 -10.53 0.37
N ILE A 28 15.57 -11.09 0.57
CA ILE A 28 14.95 -12.01 -0.39
C ILE A 28 13.74 -11.38 -1.09
N TYR A 29 12.71 -11.04 -0.33
CA TYR A 29 11.41 -10.71 -0.90
C TYR A 29 11.32 -9.28 -1.42
N LEU A 30 11.99 -8.35 -0.75
CA LEU A 30 11.96 -6.93 -1.04
C LEU A 30 13.09 -6.50 -2.00
N ALA A 31 14.22 -7.19 -2.02
CA ALA A 31 15.40 -6.84 -2.82
C ALA A 31 15.10 -6.61 -4.32
N ALA A 32 14.24 -7.43 -4.92
CA ALA A 32 13.86 -7.24 -6.32
C ALA A 32 13.03 -5.97 -6.52
N PHE A 33 12.09 -5.67 -5.62
CA PHE A 33 11.28 -4.46 -5.68
C PHE A 33 12.13 -3.21 -5.43
N GLU A 34 13.04 -3.26 -4.45
CA GLU A 34 13.98 -2.16 -4.14
C GLU A 34 14.75 -1.74 -5.40
N ARG A 35 15.37 -2.72 -6.09
CA ARG A 35 16.12 -2.47 -7.32
C ARG A 35 15.26 -1.80 -8.39
N VAL A 36 14.03 -2.29 -8.61
CA VAL A 36 13.15 -1.67 -9.62
C VAL A 36 12.70 -0.28 -9.19
N VAL A 37 12.36 -0.07 -7.91
CA VAL A 37 11.94 1.23 -7.40
C VAL A 37 13.05 2.27 -7.52
N MET A 38 14.26 1.91 -7.11
CA MET A 38 15.41 2.83 -7.06
C MET A 38 16.04 3.09 -8.43
N HIS A 39 16.01 2.14 -9.36
CA HIS A 39 16.71 2.29 -10.65
C HIS A 39 15.78 2.55 -11.84
N ALA A 40 14.53 2.09 -11.80
CA ALA A 40 13.58 2.24 -12.92
C ALA A 40 12.43 3.22 -12.64
N HIS A 41 12.29 3.70 -11.39
CA HIS A 41 11.30 4.70 -10.98
C HIS A 41 9.88 4.45 -11.52
N PRO A 42 9.28 3.29 -11.23
CA PRO A 42 7.97 2.93 -11.75
C PRO A 42 6.91 3.94 -11.31
N GLN A 43 5.96 4.25 -12.19
CA GLN A 43 4.86 5.17 -11.88
C GLN A 43 3.82 4.54 -10.94
N MET A 44 3.69 3.22 -10.96
CA MET A 44 2.72 2.46 -10.17
C MET A 44 3.33 1.20 -9.56
N LEU A 45 2.90 0.91 -8.35
CA LEU A 45 3.20 -0.31 -7.62
C LEU A 45 1.92 -0.87 -7.01
N MET A 46 1.71 -2.18 -7.13
CA MET A 46 0.51 -2.84 -6.63
C MET A 46 0.81 -3.60 -5.34
N CYS A 47 0.14 -3.26 -4.24
CA CYS A 47 0.28 -3.98 -2.99
C CYS A 47 -0.46 -5.33 -3.05
N ALA A 48 0.06 -6.33 -2.34
CA ALA A 48 -0.46 -7.68 -2.33
C ALA A 48 -1.73 -7.85 -1.48
N TYR A 49 -2.34 -9.03 -1.59
CA TYR A 49 -3.51 -9.43 -0.82
C TYR A 49 -3.21 -9.80 0.64
N ASN A 50 -2.10 -10.48 0.88
CA ASN A 50 -1.81 -11.14 2.15
C ASN A 50 -1.45 -10.14 3.25
N LYS A 51 -1.42 -10.64 4.49
CA LYS A 51 -0.77 -9.96 5.61
C LYS A 51 0.72 -10.26 5.63
N ILE A 52 1.47 -9.34 6.20
CA ILE A 52 2.86 -9.51 6.60
C ILE A 52 2.94 -9.18 8.08
N ASN A 53 3.38 -10.14 8.89
CA ASN A 53 3.50 -10.01 10.35
C ASN A 53 2.26 -9.35 10.99
N GLY A 54 1.07 -9.84 10.63
CA GLY A 54 -0.22 -9.42 11.20
C GLY A 54 -0.93 -8.27 10.47
N SER A 55 -0.27 -7.53 9.58
CA SER A 55 -0.85 -6.37 8.89
C SER A 55 -1.03 -6.63 7.39
N TYR A 56 -2.23 -6.37 6.85
CA TYR A 56 -2.48 -6.44 5.41
C TYR A 56 -1.56 -5.49 4.64
N CYS A 57 -1.06 -5.92 3.48
CA CYS A 57 -0.11 -5.10 2.70
C CYS A 57 -0.66 -3.72 2.34
N SER A 58 -1.99 -3.58 2.12
CA SER A 58 -2.65 -2.30 1.84
C SER A 58 -2.65 -1.33 3.02
N ASP A 59 -2.55 -1.83 4.24
CA ASP A 59 -2.66 -1.08 5.49
C ASP A 59 -1.33 -0.99 6.25
N ASN A 60 -0.28 -1.64 5.73
CA ASN A 60 0.99 -1.83 6.43
C ASN A 60 1.90 -0.59 6.25
N ALA A 61 1.95 0.26 7.29
CA ALA A 61 2.73 1.49 7.28
C ALA A 61 4.25 1.26 7.24
N TRP A 62 4.75 0.18 7.86
CA TRP A 62 6.17 -0.18 7.73
C TRP A 62 6.51 -0.50 6.27
N LEU A 63 5.66 -1.28 5.59
CA LEU A 63 5.91 -1.68 4.21
C LEU A 63 5.78 -0.50 3.21
N LEU A 64 4.62 0.18 3.23
CA LEU A 64 4.26 1.13 2.17
C LEU A 64 4.75 2.56 2.44
N ARG A 65 4.87 2.96 3.69
CA ARG A 65 5.33 4.31 4.05
C ARG A 65 6.83 4.29 4.35
N GLN A 66 7.24 3.54 5.37
CA GLN A 66 8.62 3.55 5.85
C GLN A 66 9.57 2.98 4.78
N VAL A 67 9.44 1.69 4.43
CA VAL A 67 10.33 1.06 3.46
C VAL A 67 10.17 1.66 2.06
N LEU A 68 8.95 1.61 1.51
CA LEU A 68 8.76 1.99 0.10
C LEU A 68 8.99 3.48 -0.18
N ARG A 69 8.50 4.39 0.67
CA ARG A 69 8.54 5.84 0.37
C ARG A 69 9.64 6.59 1.10
N GLU A 70 9.85 6.33 2.38
CA GLU A 70 10.82 7.04 3.20
C GLU A 70 12.24 6.52 2.94
N GLU A 71 12.44 5.20 2.93
CA GLU A 71 13.74 4.59 2.67
C GLU A 71 14.06 4.53 1.16
N TRP A 72 13.16 4.01 0.32
CA TRP A 72 13.43 3.83 -1.12
C TRP A 72 13.06 5.03 -1.99
N GLY A 73 12.39 6.04 -1.43
CA GLY A 73 12.08 7.26 -2.16
C GLY A 73 10.98 7.12 -3.22
N PHE A 74 10.14 6.08 -3.20
CA PHE A 74 9.09 5.87 -4.21
C PHE A 74 8.13 7.07 -4.32
N LYS A 75 8.07 7.68 -5.51
CA LYS A 75 7.24 8.87 -5.80
C LYS A 75 5.93 8.55 -6.54
N GLY A 76 5.76 7.32 -6.99
CA GLY A 76 4.59 6.88 -7.76
C GLY A 76 3.35 6.64 -6.89
N VAL A 77 2.36 6.03 -7.53
CA VAL A 77 1.07 5.66 -6.93
C VAL A 77 1.11 4.21 -6.44
N VAL A 78 0.65 3.97 -5.21
CA VAL A 78 0.37 2.62 -4.71
C VAL A 78 -1.10 2.30 -4.97
N VAL A 79 -1.34 1.22 -5.71
CA VAL A 79 -2.68 0.68 -5.97
C VAL A 79 -2.86 -0.63 -5.22
N THR A 80 -4.06 -0.96 -4.77
CA THR A 80 -4.32 -2.30 -4.26
C THR A 80 -4.39 -3.31 -5.40
N ASP A 81 -4.05 -4.57 -5.11
CA ASP A 81 -4.63 -5.66 -5.88
C ASP A 81 -6.18 -5.64 -5.75
N TRP A 82 -6.87 -6.33 -6.64
CA TRP A 82 -8.32 -6.20 -6.83
C TRP A 82 -9.08 -6.75 -5.64
N GLY A 83 -9.61 -5.86 -4.79
CA GLY A 83 -10.28 -6.21 -3.54
C GLY A 83 -9.35 -6.41 -2.34
N ALA A 84 -8.06 -6.05 -2.45
CA ALA A 84 -7.09 -6.15 -1.35
C ALA A 84 -7.16 -4.97 -0.35
N MET A 85 -8.09 -4.02 -0.52
CA MET A 85 -8.29 -2.92 0.43
C MET A 85 -9.01 -3.42 1.69
N HIS A 86 -8.35 -3.36 2.84
CA HIS A 86 -8.90 -3.87 4.10
C HIS A 86 -9.41 -2.73 5.00
N ASP A 87 -8.54 -1.89 5.55
CA ASP A 87 -8.93 -0.69 6.30
C ASP A 87 -8.51 0.60 5.58
N ARG A 88 -9.51 1.33 5.06
CA ARG A 88 -9.26 2.54 4.27
C ARG A 88 -8.55 3.65 5.07
N VAL A 89 -8.79 3.75 6.38
CA VAL A 89 -8.15 4.78 7.22
C VAL A 89 -6.69 4.43 7.42
N ALA A 90 -6.38 3.18 7.78
CA ALA A 90 -5.01 2.70 7.91
C ALA A 90 -4.24 2.78 6.58
N ALA A 91 -4.91 2.43 5.47
CA ALA A 91 -4.34 2.51 4.13
C ALA A 91 -3.87 3.92 3.75
N TYR A 92 -4.64 4.97 4.08
CA TYR A 92 -4.20 6.35 3.84
C TYR A 92 -2.93 6.70 4.65
N LYS A 93 -2.88 6.30 5.92
CA LYS A 93 -1.70 6.51 6.78
C LYS A 93 -0.47 5.76 6.27
N ALA A 94 -0.70 4.53 5.79
CA ALA A 94 0.31 3.68 5.14
C ALA A 94 0.67 4.16 3.74
N THR A 95 -0.03 5.15 3.17
CA THR A 95 0.18 5.73 1.84
C THR A 95 -0.19 4.83 0.66
N CYS A 96 -1.18 3.94 0.86
CA CYS A 96 -1.88 3.27 -0.23
C CYS A 96 -2.89 4.24 -0.87
N ASP A 97 -2.69 4.58 -2.15
CA ASP A 97 -3.36 5.72 -2.78
C ASP A 97 -4.72 5.35 -3.38
N LEU A 98 -4.80 4.20 -4.04
CA LEU A 98 -5.97 3.83 -4.85
C LEU A 98 -6.43 2.41 -4.53
N ALA A 99 -7.70 2.28 -4.14
CA ALA A 99 -8.36 0.99 -4.07
C ALA A 99 -8.87 0.60 -5.45
N MET A 100 -8.49 -0.59 -5.92
CA MET A 100 -8.96 -1.20 -7.16
C MET A 100 -9.80 -2.45 -6.86
N PRO A 101 -10.80 -2.79 -7.70
CA PRO A 101 -11.27 -2.05 -8.88
C PRO A 101 -12.10 -0.79 -8.57
N GLY A 102 -12.44 -0.56 -7.31
CA GLY A 102 -13.24 0.57 -6.87
C GLY A 102 -13.54 0.47 -5.39
N GLY A 103 -13.71 1.63 -4.74
CA GLY A 103 -14.00 1.70 -3.30
C GLY A 103 -15.47 1.42 -3.01
N SER A 104 -15.74 0.83 -1.85
CA SER A 104 -17.11 0.75 -1.33
C SER A 104 -17.56 2.11 -0.78
N HIS A 105 -18.83 2.49 -0.98
CA HIS A 105 -19.42 3.67 -0.32
C HIS A 105 -19.24 3.63 1.20
N HIS A 106 -19.21 2.43 1.78
CA HIS A 106 -18.90 2.22 3.18
C HIS A 106 -17.49 2.70 3.56
N GLN A 107 -16.45 2.32 2.82
CA GLN A 107 -15.08 2.76 3.08
C GLN A 107 -14.90 4.27 2.89
N GLN A 108 -15.60 4.88 1.92
CA GLN A 108 -15.59 6.33 1.73
C GLN A 108 -16.22 7.04 2.94
N ARG A 109 -17.39 6.59 3.40
CA ARG A 109 -18.03 7.14 4.61
C ARG A 109 -17.14 6.99 5.84
N ARG A 110 -16.55 5.81 6.07
CA ARG A 110 -15.62 5.57 7.18
C ARG A 110 -14.42 6.53 7.16
N ALA A 111 -13.86 6.80 5.98
CA ALA A 111 -12.75 7.76 5.88
C ALA A 111 -13.19 9.19 6.22
N LEU A 112 -14.37 9.62 5.76
CA LEU A 112 -14.93 10.93 6.09
C LEU A 112 -15.25 11.06 7.58
N GLU A 113 -15.80 10.02 8.20
CA GLU A 113 -16.06 9.96 9.64
C GLU A 113 -14.76 10.00 10.45
N ALA A 114 -13.73 9.27 10.02
CA ALA A 114 -12.41 9.30 10.64
C ALA A 114 -11.77 10.70 10.59
N ILE A 115 -11.98 11.45 9.49
CA ILE A 115 -11.53 12.84 9.39
C ILE A 115 -12.28 13.71 10.39
N LYS A 116 -13.61 13.60 10.46
CA LYS A 116 -14.43 14.36 11.43
C LYS A 116 -14.06 14.05 12.88
N ALA A 117 -13.65 12.81 13.15
CA ALA A 117 -13.22 12.34 14.47
C ALA A 117 -11.74 12.63 14.79
N GLY A 118 -10.97 13.23 13.87
CA GLY A 118 -9.54 13.49 14.05
C GLY A 118 -8.65 12.24 14.00
N LEU A 119 -9.18 11.10 13.57
CA LEU A 119 -8.44 9.84 13.43
C LEU A 119 -7.67 9.74 12.11
N LEU A 120 -8.02 10.56 11.12
CA LEU A 120 -7.36 10.68 9.82
C LEU A 120 -7.21 12.17 9.50
N SER A 121 -6.03 12.63 9.12
CA SER A 121 -5.87 14.02 8.67
C SER A 121 -6.40 14.20 7.25
N SER A 122 -6.92 15.39 6.95
CA SER A 122 -7.33 15.72 5.58
C SER A 122 -6.15 15.72 4.62
N GLU A 123 -4.97 16.06 5.14
CA GLU A 123 -3.68 16.13 4.48
C GLU A 123 -3.22 14.76 3.97
N GLU A 124 -3.42 13.69 4.74
CA GLU A 124 -3.10 12.32 4.33
C GLU A 124 -3.93 11.88 3.11
N LEU A 125 -5.23 12.15 3.13
CA LEU A 125 -6.11 11.87 1.98
C LEU A 125 -5.71 12.71 0.77
N VAL A 126 -5.50 14.02 0.97
CA VAL A 126 -5.10 14.95 -0.09
C VAL A 126 -3.73 14.57 -0.67
N ALA A 127 -2.81 14.03 0.13
CA ALA A 127 -1.52 13.55 -0.37
C ALA A 127 -1.68 12.39 -1.36
N SER A 128 -2.57 11.44 -1.08
CA SER A 128 -2.91 10.36 -2.02
C SER A 128 -3.57 10.89 -3.30
N ALA A 129 -4.52 11.81 -3.16
CA ALA A 129 -5.17 12.45 -4.31
C ALA A 129 -4.17 13.22 -5.19
N LYS A 130 -3.21 13.95 -4.59
CA LYS A 130 -2.15 14.66 -5.32
C LYS A 130 -1.26 13.72 -6.12
N ARG A 131 -0.91 12.54 -5.58
CA ARG A 131 -0.12 11.53 -6.33
C ARG A 131 -0.90 11.00 -7.53
N LEU A 132 -2.20 10.72 -7.36
CA LEU A 132 -3.08 10.30 -8.46
C LEU A 132 -3.24 11.39 -9.52
N ALA A 133 -3.48 12.64 -9.13
CA ALA A 133 -3.59 13.75 -10.07
C ALA A 133 -2.30 13.96 -10.89
N ARG A 134 -1.13 13.87 -10.23
CA ARG A 134 0.17 13.93 -10.92
C ARG A 134 0.37 12.79 -11.92
N LEU A 135 -0.15 11.60 -11.62
CA LEU A 135 -0.10 10.46 -12.54
C LEU A 135 -1.01 10.69 -13.75
N ALA A 136 -2.22 11.25 -13.54
CA ALA A 136 -3.22 11.42 -14.60
C ALA A 136 -2.94 12.57 -15.58
N ILE A 137 -2.20 13.60 -15.14
CA ILE A 137 -1.90 14.81 -15.93
C ILE A 137 -0.58 14.68 -16.70
N ARG A 138 0.10 13.54 -16.56
CA ARG A 138 1.39 13.29 -17.19
C ARG A 138 1.23 12.68 -18.58
#